data_AF-A0A8D2LFW3-F1
#
_entry.id   AF-A0A8D2LFW3-F1
#
_cell.length_a   1.000
_cell.length_b   1.000
_cell.length_c   1.000
_cell.angle_alpha   90.00
_cell.angle_beta   90.00
_cell.angle_gamma   90.00
#
_symmetry.space_group_name_H-M   'P 1'
#
loop_
_entity.id
_entity.type
_entity.pdbx_description
1 polymer ?
#
loop_
_entity_poly.entity_id
_entity_poly.type
_entity_poly.pdbx_seq_one_letter_code
_entity_poly.pdbx_strand_id
1 'polypeptide(L)'
;DPSCKVLFPLSFLQFAESYFFKNPGDKNLYFSRFFWYVDHLQQIKKQQQDVLGFLEANKIEFEEKDIAANEENRKWMRENVPEECRPATGNPLPPRIFNGSRYLGDYEAFFQARENNTMYAFLGLTAPPGSKVCIALISS
;
A
#
# COMPACT_ATOMS: atom_id res chain seq x y z
N ASP A 1 33.08 6.14 5.84
CA ASP A 1 33.39 4.88 5.16
C ASP A 1 32.48 4.75 3.93
N PRO A 2 32.99 4.81 2.70
CA PRO A 2 32.18 4.81 1.48
C PRO A 2 31.82 3.40 0.97
N SER A 3 31.88 2.37 1.82
CA SER A 3 31.73 0.96 1.40
C SER A 3 30.32 0.37 1.47
N CYS A 4 29.29 1.11 1.92
CA CYS A 4 27.90 0.63 1.84
C CYS A 4 27.26 0.99 0.50
N LYS A 5 27.69 0.33 -0.58
CA LYS A 5 26.85 0.25 -1.79
C LYS A 5 25.72 -0.72 -1.48
N VAL A 6 24.57 -0.19 -1.10
CA VAL A 6 23.32 -0.97 -1.01
C VAL A 6 23.02 -1.45 -2.44
N LEU A 7 23.43 -2.68 -2.74
CA LEU A 7 23.06 -3.38 -3.95
C LEU A 7 21.58 -3.71 -3.82
N PHE A 8 20.74 -2.95 -4.51
CA PHE A 8 19.35 -3.32 -4.66
C PHE A 8 19.27 -4.60 -5.50
N PRO A 9 18.44 -5.58 -5.12
CA PRO A 9 18.27 -6.80 -5.89
C PRO A 9 17.79 -6.48 -7.31
N LEU A 10 18.19 -7.25 -8.32
CA LEU A 10 17.84 -7.00 -9.74
C LEU A 10 16.32 -6.88 -9.97
N SER A 11 15.50 -7.60 -9.18
CA SER A 11 14.05 -7.48 -9.21
C SER A 11 13.53 -6.09 -8.83
N PHE A 12 14.25 -5.36 -7.96
CA PHE A 12 13.93 -3.98 -7.57
C PHE A 12 14.21 -3.00 -8.71
N LEU A 13 15.25 -3.25 -9.51
CA LEU A 13 15.55 -2.46 -10.70
C LEU A 13 14.51 -2.70 -11.79
N GLN A 14 14.10 -3.96 -12.03
CA GLN A 14 13.03 -4.28 -12.99
C GLN A 14 11.66 -3.70 -12.57
N PHE A 15 11.33 -3.72 -11.27
CA PHE A 15 10.12 -3.07 -10.76
C PHE A 15 10.18 -1.56 -10.97
N ALA A 16 11.34 -0.94 -10.76
CA ALA A 16 11.52 0.48 -10.99
C ALA A 16 11.43 0.86 -12.48
N GLU A 17 12.03 0.08 -13.37
CA GLU A 17 11.91 0.20 -14.83
C GLU A 17 10.46 0.23 -15.31
N SER A 18 9.55 -0.53 -14.68
CA SER A 18 8.13 -0.55 -15.05
C SER A 18 7.36 0.76 -14.74
N TYR A 19 7.93 1.65 -13.92
CA TYR A 19 7.35 2.97 -13.58
C TYR A 19 8.07 4.16 -14.24
N PHE A 20 9.09 3.94 -15.06
CA PHE A 20 9.82 5.03 -15.72
C PHE A 20 9.22 5.39 -17.08
N PHE A 21 8.74 6.63 -17.21
CA PHE A 21 8.61 7.31 -18.50
C PHE A 21 10.01 7.71 -19.00
N LYS A 22 10.40 7.19 -20.17
CA LYS A 22 11.57 7.66 -20.93
C LYS A 22 11.36 9.13 -21.34
N ASN A 23 12.32 9.99 -21.00
CA ASN A 23 12.59 11.20 -21.78
C ASN A 23 13.90 10.97 -22.54
N PRO A 24 13.87 10.73 -23.86
CA PRO A 24 15.09 10.57 -24.64
C PRO A 24 15.68 11.97 -24.90
N GLY A 25 16.46 12.50 -23.96
CA GLY A 25 17.06 13.82 -24.14
C GLY A 25 18.12 14.26 -23.13
N ASP A 26 17.97 13.93 -21.84
CA ASP A 26 18.79 14.60 -20.82
C ASP A 26 20.02 13.79 -20.41
N LYS A 27 21.21 14.34 -20.71
CA LYS A 27 22.53 13.76 -20.41
C LYS A 27 23.06 14.09 -19.01
N ASN A 28 22.22 14.61 -18.12
CA ASN A 28 22.61 14.97 -16.75
C ASN A 28 22.04 13.93 -15.78
N LEU A 29 22.90 13.27 -15.01
CA LEU A 29 22.52 12.18 -14.11
C LEU A 29 21.73 12.76 -12.90
N TYR A 30 20.41 12.53 -12.85
CA TYR A 30 19.51 13.09 -11.83
C TYR A 30 19.47 12.22 -10.55
N PHE A 31 20.22 12.61 -9.51
CA PHE A 31 20.17 11.94 -8.19
C PHE A 31 19.00 12.37 -7.31
N SER A 32 18.47 13.59 -7.47
CA SER A 32 17.37 14.07 -6.62
C SER A 32 16.10 13.24 -6.81
N ARG A 33 15.63 13.06 -8.06
CA ARG A 33 14.45 12.22 -8.36
C ARG A 33 14.65 10.75 -7.95
N PHE A 34 15.88 10.23 -8.08
CA PHE A 34 16.23 8.89 -7.62
C PHE A 34 16.13 8.77 -6.09
N PHE A 35 16.55 9.79 -5.34
CA PHE A 35 16.40 9.83 -3.88
C PHE A 35 14.92 9.88 -3.45
N TRP A 36 14.11 10.77 -4.06
CA TRP A 36 12.66 10.81 -3.83
C TRP A 36 11.97 9.47 -4.15
N TYR A 37 12.44 8.78 -5.20
CA TYR A 37 11.92 7.47 -5.62
C TYR A 37 12.28 6.36 -4.62
N VAL A 38 13.53 6.30 -4.16
CA VAL A 38 13.97 5.34 -3.14
C VAL A 38 13.21 5.55 -1.84
N ASP A 39 13.04 6.79 -1.39
CA ASP A 39 12.28 7.11 -0.18
C ASP A 39 10.79 6.75 -0.32
N HIS A 40 10.16 7.07 -1.46
CA HIS A 40 8.78 6.66 -1.74
C HIS A 40 8.60 5.14 -1.75
N LEU A 41 9.53 4.41 -2.37
CA LEU A 41 9.49 2.94 -2.36
C LEU A 41 9.69 2.36 -0.96
N GLN A 42 10.56 2.96 -0.14
CA GLN A 42 10.71 2.56 1.26
C GLN A 42 9.44 2.84 2.05
N GLN A 43 8.79 3.97 1.83
CA GLN A 43 7.52 4.31 2.47
C GLN A 43 6.43 3.30 2.10
N ILE A 44 6.26 2.99 0.81
CA ILE A 44 5.28 2.00 0.32
C ILE A 44 5.52 0.64 0.98
N LYS A 45 6.77 0.16 1.03
CA LYS A 45 7.11 -1.11 1.69
C LYS A 45 6.73 -1.12 3.17
N LYS A 46 7.04 -0.04 3.90
CA LYS A 46 6.67 0.10 5.32
C LYS A 46 5.15 0.11 5.51
N GLN A 47 4.42 0.82 4.66
CA GLN A 47 2.96 0.88 4.70
C GLN A 47 2.32 -0.48 4.44
N GLN A 48 2.81 -1.22 3.42
CA GLN A 48 2.36 -2.59 3.16
C GLN A 48 2.65 -3.49 4.37
N GLN A 49 3.87 -3.46 4.90
CA GLN A 49 4.24 -4.27 6.07
C GLN A 49 3.41 -3.94 7.31
N ASP A 50 3.04 -2.68 7.55
CA ASP A 50 2.18 -2.30 8.69
C ASP A 50 0.75 -2.83 8.52
N VAL A 51 0.19 -2.76 7.30
CA VAL A 51 -1.12 -3.35 7.00
C VAL A 51 -1.09 -4.87 7.22
N LEU A 52 -0.11 -5.57 6.63
CA LEU A 52 0.04 -7.01 6.78
C LEU A 52 0.24 -7.42 8.24
N GLY A 53 1.18 -6.77 8.92
CA GLY A 53 1.46 -7.05 10.33
C GLY A 53 0.27 -6.81 11.24
N PHE A 54 -0.58 -5.81 10.95
CA PHE A 54 -1.83 -5.62 11.67
C PHE A 54 -2.81 -6.79 11.45
N LEU A 55 -3.01 -7.21 10.19
CA LEU A 55 -3.95 -8.29 9.87
C LEU A 55 -3.50 -9.60 10.50
N GLU A 56 -2.20 -9.93 10.41
CA GLU A 56 -1.59 -11.10 11.04
C GLU A 56 -1.74 -11.06 12.57
N ALA A 57 -1.40 -9.95 13.22
CA ALA A 57 -1.48 -9.81 14.67
C ALA A 57 -2.91 -9.98 15.21
N ASN A 58 -3.91 -9.58 14.42
CA ASN A 58 -5.33 -9.72 14.76
C ASN A 58 -5.95 -11.02 14.24
N LYS A 59 -5.16 -11.92 13.63
CA LYS A 59 -5.61 -13.19 13.04
C LYS A 59 -6.75 -13.02 12.03
N ILE A 60 -6.68 -11.94 11.26
CA ILE A 60 -7.62 -11.67 10.17
C ILE A 60 -7.07 -12.39 8.94
N GLU A 61 -7.88 -13.22 8.30
CA GLU A 61 -7.50 -13.88 7.06
C GLU A 61 -7.44 -12.86 5.92
N PHE A 62 -6.38 -12.92 5.11
CA PHE A 62 -6.19 -12.04 3.96
C PHE A 62 -5.42 -12.77 2.85
N GLU A 63 -5.45 -12.20 1.65
CA GLU A 63 -4.64 -12.62 0.51
C GLU A 63 -3.81 -11.44 0.02
N GLU A 64 -2.51 -11.65 -0.18
CA GLU A 64 -1.65 -10.68 -0.84
C GLU A 64 -1.77 -10.81 -2.36
N LYS A 65 -2.26 -9.75 -3.01
CA LYS A 65 -2.21 -9.63 -4.47
C LYS A 65 -0.94 -8.87 -4.85
N ASP A 66 0.12 -9.59 -5.19
CA ASP A 66 1.34 -8.97 -5.72
C ASP A 66 1.04 -8.29 -7.06
N ILE A 67 1.21 -6.97 -7.12
CA ILE A 67 1.02 -6.15 -8.34
C ILE A 67 2.36 -5.83 -9.04
N ALA A 68 3.48 -6.20 -8.43
CA ALA A 68 4.82 -5.95 -8.96
C ALA A 68 5.17 -6.96 -10.05
N ALA A 69 5.00 -8.25 -9.76
CA ALA A 69 5.30 -9.31 -10.69
C ALA A 69 4.08 -9.80 -11.49
N ASN A 70 2.85 -9.51 -11.05
CA ASN A 70 1.62 -9.93 -11.73
C ASN A 70 0.88 -8.75 -12.35
N GLU A 71 0.81 -8.76 -13.68
CA GLU A 71 0.16 -7.71 -14.47
C GLU A 71 -1.36 -7.70 -14.32
N GLU A 72 -2.01 -8.87 -14.19
CA GLU A 72 -3.45 -8.97 -14.00
C GLU A 72 -3.88 -8.33 -12.69
N ASN A 73 -3.17 -8.64 -11.59
CA ASN A 73 -3.40 -8.00 -10.29
C ASN A 73 -3.21 -6.48 -10.37
N ARG A 74 -2.15 -6.04 -11.06
CA ARG A 74 -1.85 -4.61 -11.25
C ARG A 74 -2.94 -3.88 -12.03
N LYS A 75 -3.42 -4.48 -13.12
CA LYS A 75 -4.52 -3.94 -13.92
C LYS A 75 -5.81 -3.91 -13.11
N TRP A 76 -6.16 -5.03 -12.49
CA TRP A 76 -7.36 -5.16 -11.66
C TRP A 76 -7.39 -4.12 -10.54
N MET A 77 -6.28 -3.93 -9.81
CA MET A 77 -6.20 -2.92 -8.75
C MET A 77 -6.50 -1.52 -9.31
N ARG A 78 -5.89 -1.13 -10.43
CA ARG A 78 -6.09 0.21 -11.01
C ARG A 78 -7.52 0.46 -11.47
N GLU A 79 -8.15 -0.56 -12.05
CA GLU A 79 -9.54 -0.48 -12.54
C GLU A 79 -10.56 -0.44 -11.39
N ASN A 80 -10.28 -1.13 -10.28
CA ASN A 80 -11.21 -1.24 -9.15
C ASN A 80 -11.00 -0.18 -8.05
N VAL A 81 -9.95 0.66 -8.13
CA VAL A 81 -9.87 1.87 -7.31
C VAL A 81 -10.85 2.93 -7.88
N PRO A 82 -11.79 3.45 -7.05
CA PRO A 82 -12.71 4.51 -7.45
C PRO A 82 -11.98 5.74 -7.95
N GLU A 83 -12.54 6.43 -8.94
CA GLU A 83 -11.88 7.53 -9.64
C GLU A 83 -11.59 8.71 -8.71
N GLU A 84 -12.49 8.99 -7.78
CA GLU A 84 -12.35 9.99 -6.72
C GLU A 84 -11.23 9.68 -5.72
N CYS A 85 -10.81 8.40 -5.62
CA CYS A 85 -9.71 7.95 -4.76
C CYS A 85 -8.39 7.80 -5.53
N ARG A 86 -8.36 8.10 -6.83
CA ARG A 86 -7.12 8.08 -7.63
C ARG A 86 -6.31 9.35 -7.38
N PRO A 87 -4.97 9.26 -7.44
CA PRO A 87 -4.13 10.44 -7.33
C PRO A 87 -4.37 11.38 -8.52
N ALA A 88 -4.23 12.69 -8.30
CA ALA A 88 -4.38 13.72 -9.34
C ALA A 88 -3.40 13.54 -10.51
N THR A 89 -2.31 12.80 -10.32
CA THR A 89 -1.35 12.46 -11.37
C THR A 89 -0.78 11.07 -11.11
N GLY A 90 -0.71 10.24 -12.14
CA GLY A 90 -0.14 8.89 -12.08
C GLY A 90 -1.14 7.80 -11.71
N ASN A 91 -0.61 6.62 -11.38
CA ASN A 91 -1.42 5.45 -11.01
C ASN A 91 -1.57 5.36 -9.48
N PRO A 92 -2.67 4.78 -8.97
CA PRO A 92 -2.79 4.48 -7.56
C PRO A 92 -1.64 3.55 -7.11
N LEU A 93 -1.00 3.92 -6.00
CA LEU A 93 0.12 3.18 -5.41
C LEU A 93 -0.38 2.27 -4.26
N PRO A 94 0.23 1.10 -4.05
CA PRO A 94 -0.11 0.23 -2.93
C PRO A 94 0.36 0.83 -1.58
N PRO A 95 -0.21 0.37 -0.45
CA PRO A 95 -1.28 -0.61 -0.33
C PRO A 95 -2.65 -0.05 -0.74
N ARG A 96 -3.47 -0.91 -1.36
CA ARG A 96 -4.89 -0.66 -1.64
C ARG A 96 -5.67 -1.83 -1.07
N ILE A 97 -6.60 -1.53 -0.16
CA ILE A 97 -7.27 -2.53 0.65
C ILE A 97 -8.65 -2.77 0.06
N PHE A 98 -8.95 -4.05 -0.18
CA PHE A 98 -10.20 -4.50 -0.72
C PHE A 98 -10.76 -5.61 0.16
N ASN A 99 -12.09 -5.71 0.21
CA ASN A 99 -12.79 -6.88 0.71
C ASN A 99 -13.59 -7.48 -0.45
N GLY A 100 -13.09 -8.58 -1.01
CA GLY A 100 -13.56 -9.08 -2.31
C GLY A 100 -13.35 -8.04 -3.40
N SER A 101 -14.43 -7.63 -4.07
CA SER A 101 -14.41 -6.57 -5.09
C SER A 101 -14.64 -5.16 -4.53
N ARG A 102 -14.97 -5.02 -3.24
CA ARG A 102 -15.26 -3.72 -2.62
C ARG A 102 -13.96 -3.03 -2.23
N TYR A 103 -13.73 -1.84 -2.76
CA TYR A 103 -12.67 -0.96 -2.30
C TYR A 103 -12.99 -0.44 -0.89
N LEU A 104 -12.03 -0.60 0.04
CA LEU A 104 -12.16 -0.13 1.42
C LEU A 104 -11.37 1.16 1.65
N GLY A 105 -10.18 1.27 1.06
CA GLY A 105 -9.36 2.46 1.18
C GLY A 105 -7.89 2.22 0.83
N ASP A 106 -7.09 3.26 1.03
CA ASP A 106 -5.64 3.20 0.96
C ASP A 106 -5.03 3.17 2.36
N TYR A 107 -3.71 3.40 2.43
CA TYR A 107 -3.01 3.41 3.71
C TYR A 107 -3.52 4.50 4.67
N GLU A 108 -3.87 5.68 4.15
CA GLU A 108 -4.33 6.79 5.00
C GLU A 108 -5.68 6.46 5.63
N ALA A 109 -6.61 5.92 4.84
CA ALA A 109 -7.90 5.45 5.36
C ALA A 109 -7.75 4.33 6.41
N PHE A 110 -6.82 3.38 6.17
CA PHE A 110 -6.48 2.32 7.13
C PHE A 110 -5.90 2.91 8.43
N PHE A 111 -4.98 3.87 8.31
CA PHE A 111 -4.36 4.52 9.45
C PHE A 111 -5.40 5.26 10.30
N GLN A 112 -6.28 6.05 9.67
CA GLN A 112 -7.37 6.73 10.37
C GLN A 112 -8.34 5.75 11.05
N ALA A 113 -8.67 4.63 10.40
CA ALA A 113 -9.50 3.60 11.01
C ALA A 113 -8.83 2.95 12.22
N ARG A 114 -7.50 2.80 12.20
CA ARG A 114 -6.70 2.32 13.33
C ARG A 114 -6.69 3.31 14.48
N GLU A 115 -6.45 4.59 14.21
CA GLU A 115 -6.45 5.65 15.24
C GLU A 115 -7.83 5.80 15.90
N ASN A 116 -8.90 5.72 15.12
CA ASN A 116 -10.27 5.80 15.61
C ASN A 116 -10.79 4.50 16.24
N ASN A 117 -9.98 3.43 16.28
CA ASN A 117 -10.37 2.09 16.72
C ASN A 117 -11.55 1.49 15.91
N THR A 118 -11.78 1.92 14.67
CA THR A 118 -12.88 1.46 13.80
C THR A 118 -12.42 0.42 12.76
N MET A 119 -11.30 -0.26 13.01
CA MET A 119 -10.68 -1.18 12.03
C MET A 119 -11.59 -2.31 11.55
N TYR A 120 -12.33 -2.96 12.45
CA TYR A 120 -13.23 -4.04 12.04
C TYR A 120 -14.35 -3.52 11.14
N ALA A 121 -14.92 -2.35 11.46
CA ALA A 121 -15.92 -1.70 10.60
C ALA A 121 -15.33 -1.29 9.24
N PHE A 122 -14.11 -0.74 9.22
CA PHE A 122 -13.38 -0.40 7.99
C PHE A 122 -13.17 -1.62 7.09
N LEU A 123 -12.80 -2.76 7.69
CA LEU A 123 -12.61 -4.02 6.97
C LEU A 123 -13.93 -4.69 6.56
N GLY A 124 -15.08 -4.16 7.01
CA GLY A 124 -16.39 -4.79 6.81
C GLY A 124 -16.55 -6.10 7.59
N LEU A 125 -15.86 -6.23 8.71
CA LEU A 125 -15.85 -7.41 9.58
C LEU A 125 -16.60 -7.13 10.90
N THR A 126 -17.17 -8.18 11.48
CA THR A 126 -17.70 -8.11 12.84
C THR A 126 -16.54 -8.10 13.83
N ALA A 127 -16.53 -7.13 14.73
CA ALA A 127 -15.51 -7.05 15.76
C ALA A 127 -15.62 -8.24 16.73
N PRO A 128 -14.49 -8.84 17.16
CA PRO A 128 -14.52 -9.98 18.07
C PRO A 128 -15.03 -9.56 19.46
N PRO A 129 -15.76 -10.45 20.17
CA PRO A 129 -16.26 -10.17 21.51
C PRO A 129 -15.13 -9.72 22.46
N GLY A 130 -15.33 -8.59 23.14
CA GLY A 130 -14.34 -8.01 24.07
C GLY A 130 -13.38 -6.98 23.47
N SER A 131 -13.47 -6.70 22.17
CA SER A 131 -12.79 -5.55 21.57
C SER A 131 -13.40 -4.22 22.05
N LYS A 132 -12.60 -3.13 22.10
CA LYS A 132 -13.04 -1.81 22.61
C LYS A 132 -14.32 -1.29 21.93
N VAL A 133 -14.54 -1.65 20.66
CA VAL A 133 -15.74 -1.32 19.87
C VAL A 133 -16.98 -2.07 20.36
N CYS A 134 -16.85 -3.36 20.72
CA CYS A 134 -17.96 -4.13 21.28
C CYS A 134 -18.42 -3.56 22.62
N ILE A 135 -17.50 -3.05 23.45
CA ILE A 135 -17.85 -2.51 24.77
C ILE A 135 -18.77 -1.29 24.64
N ALA A 136 -18.51 -0.38 23.69
CA ALA A 136 -19.32 0.83 23.50
C ALA A 136 -20.78 0.55 23.07
N LEU A 137 -21.00 -0.52 22.30
CA LEU A 137 -22.35 -0.91 21.84
C LEU A 137 -23.16 -1.68 22.90
N ILE A 138 -22.50 -2.30 23.88
CA ILE A 138 -23.19 -3.03 24.97
C ILE A 138 -23.54 -2.09 26.14
N SER A 139 -22.89 -0.92 26.21
CA SER A 139 -23.12 0.10 27.25
C SER A 139 -24.05 1.24 26.83
N SER A 140 -24.72 1.15 25.68
CA SER A 140 -25.72 2.13 25.19
C SER A 140 -27.11 1.50 25.17
#